data_AF-A0A7L2VA27-F1
#
_entry.id   AF-A0A7L2VA27-F1
#
_cell.length_a   1.000
_cell.length_b   1.000
_cell.length_c   1.000
_cell.angle_alpha   90.00
_cell.angle_beta   90.00
_cell.angle_gamma   90.00
#
_symmetry.space_group_name_H-M   'P 1'
#
loop_
_entity.id
_entity.type
_entity.pdbx_description
1 polymer ?
#
loop_
_entity_poly.entity_id
_entity_poly.type
_entity_poly.pdbx_seq_one_letter_code
_entity_poly.pdbx_strand_id
1 'polypeptide(L)'
;VAQELSKVQGVAKVLVAQHDVYKGFLAEELTPLILETHKKFNYTHICAGASAFGKNLIPRVAGKLDVAPVSDIIEIKSPDTFVRTIYAGNILCTVQCDEAIKIFTVRGTSFEAAPASGGSASIEK
;
A
#
# COMPACT_ATOMS: atom_id res chain seq x y z
N VAL A 1 -11.94 -5.66 12.69
CA VAL A 1 -10.87 -5.10 11.83
C VAL A 1 -9.63 -4.67 12.61
N ALA A 2 -9.59 -3.52 13.32
CA ALA A 2 -8.34 -3.03 13.94
C ALA A 2 -7.69 -4.02 14.94
N GLN A 3 -8.50 -4.67 15.78
CA GLN A 3 -8.04 -5.71 16.72
C GLN A 3 -7.60 -7.02 16.04
N GLU A 4 -8.09 -7.30 14.84
CA GLU A 4 -7.66 -8.47 14.07
C GLU A 4 -6.32 -8.18 13.40
N LEU A 5 -6.20 -6.98 12.81
CA LEU A 5 -4.95 -6.52 12.20
C LEU A 5 -3.80 -6.42 13.21
N SER A 6 -4.08 -6.06 14.47
CA SER A 6 -3.03 -5.98 15.49
C SER A 6 -2.41 -7.32 15.85
N LYS A 7 -3.09 -8.44 15.53
CA LYS A 7 -2.62 -9.81 15.80
C LYS A 7 -1.83 -10.40 14.63
N VAL A 8 -1.82 -9.74 13.48
CA VAL A 8 -1.09 -10.19 12.29
C VAL A 8 0.41 -10.04 12.51
N GLN A 9 1.16 -11.11 12.25
CA GLN A 9 2.61 -11.09 12.39
C GLN A 9 3.23 -10.08 11.39
N GLY A 10 4.19 -9.27 11.86
CA GLY A 10 4.88 -8.27 11.06
C GLY A 10 4.22 -6.88 11.04
N VAL A 11 3.00 -6.74 11.55
CA VAL A 11 2.37 -5.42 11.75
C VAL A 11 2.93 -4.80 13.04
N ALA A 12 3.59 -3.65 12.93
CA ALA A 12 4.14 -2.93 14.09
C ALA A 12 3.13 -1.99 14.75
N LYS A 13 2.29 -1.34 13.92
CA LYS A 13 1.33 -0.32 14.36
C LYS A 13 0.12 -0.29 13.44
N VAL A 14 -1.06 -0.08 14.01
CA VAL A 14 -2.33 0.12 13.31
C VAL A 14 -2.85 1.51 13.63
N LEU A 15 -2.93 2.37 12.61
CA LEU A 15 -3.51 3.71 12.72
C LEU A 15 -4.99 3.66 12.34
N VAL A 16 -5.86 4.21 13.18
CA VAL A 16 -7.32 4.11 13.04
C VAL A 16 -7.92 5.49 12.83
N ALA A 17 -8.21 5.84 11.58
CA ALA A 17 -8.99 7.03 11.26
C ALA A 17 -10.48 6.70 11.17
N GLN A 18 -11.31 7.39 11.96
CA GLN A 18 -12.77 7.23 11.97
C GLN A 18 -13.45 8.57 11.77
N HIS A 19 -14.19 8.70 10.67
CA HIS A 19 -15.01 9.86 10.37
C HIS A 19 -16.03 9.49 9.29
N ASP A 20 -17.22 10.10 9.31
CA ASP A 20 -18.30 9.79 8.36
C ASP A 20 -17.91 10.08 6.89
N VAL A 21 -17.00 11.03 6.69
CA VAL A 21 -16.46 11.39 5.37
C VAL A 21 -15.72 10.25 4.68
N TYR A 22 -15.20 9.28 5.46
CA TYR A 22 -14.49 8.12 4.90
C TYR A 22 -15.45 7.00 4.46
N LYS A 23 -16.75 7.17 4.68
CA LYS A 23 -17.76 6.21 4.22
C LYS A 23 -17.72 6.12 2.69
N GLY A 24 -17.73 4.89 2.17
CA GLY A 24 -17.65 4.63 0.73
C GLY A 24 -16.24 4.65 0.16
N PHE A 25 -15.22 4.96 0.97
CA PHE A 25 -13.81 4.86 0.59
C PHE A 25 -13.44 5.67 -0.66
N LEU A 26 -14.01 6.88 -0.79
CA LEU A 26 -13.72 7.79 -1.90
C LEU A 26 -12.26 8.22 -1.87
N ALA A 27 -11.59 8.17 -3.02
CA ALA A 27 -10.17 8.50 -3.09
C ALA A 27 -9.90 9.98 -2.82
N GLU A 28 -10.83 10.86 -3.17
CA GLU A 28 -10.83 12.28 -2.85
C GLU A 28 -10.66 12.53 -1.35
N GLU A 29 -11.37 11.77 -0.52
CA GLU A 29 -11.44 11.95 0.93
C GLU A 29 -10.31 11.23 1.66
N LEU A 30 -9.88 10.08 1.14
CA LEU A 30 -8.80 9.28 1.74
C LEU A 30 -7.40 9.79 1.38
N THR A 31 -7.23 10.43 0.23
CA THR A 31 -5.91 10.93 -0.19
C THR A 31 -5.32 11.93 0.82
N PRO A 32 -6.03 12.98 1.26
CA PRO A 32 -5.51 13.91 2.27
C PRO A 32 -5.06 13.20 3.55
N LEU A 33 -5.83 12.21 4.03
CA LEU A 33 -5.48 11.43 5.21
C LEU A 33 -4.12 10.71 5.03
N ILE A 34 -3.89 10.08 3.89
CA ILE A 34 -2.63 9.38 3.60
C ILE A 34 -1.48 10.37 3.50
N LEU A 35 -1.68 11.52 2.86
CA LEU A 35 -0.65 12.56 2.73
C LEU A 35 -0.23 13.12 4.09
N GLU A 36 -1.18 13.47 4.95
CA GLU A 36 -0.89 13.96 6.31
C GLU A 36 -0.21 12.89 7.16
N THR A 37 -0.64 11.64 7.03
CA THR A 37 0.00 10.50 7.70
C THR A 37 1.45 10.34 7.23
N HIS A 38 1.70 10.39 5.92
CA HIS A 38 3.04 10.33 5.37
C HIS A 38 3.92 11.49 5.85
N LYS A 39 3.43 12.74 5.84
CA LYS A 39 4.15 13.92 6.36
C LYS A 39 4.55 13.76 7.83
N LYS A 40 3.68 13.15 8.64
CA LYS A 40 3.93 12.95 10.08
C LYS A 40 4.98 11.89 10.37
N PHE A 41 4.99 10.80 9.59
CA PHE A 41 5.80 9.61 9.89
C PHE A 41 6.95 9.34 8.91
N ASN A 42 7.02 10.07 7.79
CA ASN A 42 8.04 9.96 6.75
C ASN A 42 8.23 8.52 6.23
N TYR A 43 7.12 7.86 5.87
CA TYR A 43 7.17 6.50 5.33
C TYR A 43 7.90 6.47 3.97
N THR A 44 8.80 5.51 3.82
CA THR A 44 9.57 5.31 2.57
C THR A 44 8.79 4.52 1.51
N HIS A 45 7.80 3.72 1.93
CA HIS A 45 6.99 2.87 1.06
C HIS A 45 5.51 3.04 1.42
N ILE A 46 4.65 3.18 0.40
CA ILE A 46 3.19 3.23 0.54
C ILE A 46 2.61 2.22 -0.44
N CYS A 47 1.86 1.24 0.06
CA CYS A 47 1.30 0.21 -0.81
C CYS A 47 -0.13 -0.16 -0.46
N ALA A 48 -0.82 -0.74 -1.45
CA ALA A 48 -2.14 -1.34 -1.28
C ALA A 48 -2.26 -2.59 -2.17
N GLY A 49 -3.25 -3.44 -1.90
CA GLY A 49 -3.60 -4.51 -2.83
C GLY A 49 -4.10 -3.94 -4.16
N ALA A 50 -3.82 -4.62 -5.28
CA ALA A 50 -4.25 -4.27 -6.63
C ALA A 50 -5.76 -4.54 -6.89
N SER A 51 -6.60 -4.26 -5.89
CA SER A 51 -8.06 -4.33 -5.94
C SER A 51 -8.66 -3.08 -6.60
N ALA A 52 -9.98 -3.05 -6.81
CA ALA A 52 -10.68 -1.87 -7.30
C ALA A 52 -10.41 -0.62 -6.43
N PHE A 53 -10.35 -0.82 -5.10
CA PHE A 53 -10.01 0.23 -4.15
C PHE A 53 -8.57 0.72 -4.32
N GLY A 54 -7.58 -0.19 -4.29
CA GLY A 54 -6.17 0.21 -4.37
C GLY A 54 -5.81 0.83 -5.73
N LYS A 55 -6.37 0.31 -6.82
CA LYS A 55 -6.20 0.86 -8.18
C LYS A 55 -6.84 2.24 -8.37
N ASN A 56 -7.85 2.58 -7.57
CA ASN A 56 -8.46 3.90 -7.55
C ASN A 56 -7.63 4.89 -6.70
N LEU A 57 -7.25 4.47 -5.49
CA LEU A 57 -6.61 5.35 -4.50
C LEU A 57 -5.12 5.61 -4.76
N ILE A 58 -4.33 4.57 -5.04
CA ILE A 58 -2.87 4.67 -5.09
C ILE A 58 -2.35 5.63 -6.16
N PRO A 59 -2.87 5.62 -7.41
CA PRO A 59 -2.43 6.59 -8.42
C PRO A 59 -2.68 8.04 -8.01
N ARG A 60 -3.77 8.32 -7.28
CA ARG A 60 -4.08 9.65 -6.79
C ARG A 60 -3.12 10.11 -5.70
N VAL A 61 -2.77 9.22 -4.77
CA VAL A 61 -1.75 9.50 -3.74
C VAL A 61 -0.39 9.75 -4.38
N ALA A 62 0.00 8.92 -5.35
CA ALA A 62 1.27 9.07 -6.08
C ALA A 62 1.35 10.41 -6.82
N GLY A 63 0.30 10.78 -7.55
CA GLY A 63 0.25 12.08 -8.23
C GLY A 63 0.28 13.29 -7.28
N LYS A 64 -0.17 13.16 -6.04
CA LYS A 64 -0.07 14.22 -5.03
C LYS A 64 1.31 14.32 -4.36
N LEU A 65 2.08 13.24 -4.39
CA LEU A 65 3.45 13.19 -3.89
C LEU A 65 4.48 13.40 -5.00
N ASP A 66 4.03 13.60 -6.24
CA ASP A 66 4.86 13.80 -7.43
C ASP A 66 5.85 12.65 -7.67
N VAL A 67 5.35 11.40 -7.57
CA VAL A 67 6.13 10.19 -7.81
C VAL A 67 5.43 9.24 -8.78
N ALA A 68 6.19 8.49 -9.57
CA ALA A 68 5.66 7.43 -10.43
C ALA A 68 5.34 6.15 -9.64
N PRO A 69 4.07 5.66 -9.65
CA PRO A 69 3.73 4.43 -8.96
C PRO A 69 4.06 3.18 -9.78
N VAL A 70 4.43 2.08 -9.10
CA VAL A 70 4.57 0.75 -9.73
C VAL A 70 3.32 -0.07 -9.50
N SER A 71 2.55 -0.33 -10.56
CA SER A 71 1.28 -1.03 -10.46
C SER A 71 1.41 -2.56 -10.53
N ASP A 72 0.59 -3.26 -9.74
CA ASP A 72 0.31 -4.71 -9.85
C ASP A 72 1.57 -5.58 -9.82
N ILE A 73 2.43 -5.32 -8.83
CA ILE A 73 3.66 -6.08 -8.62
C ILE A 73 3.33 -7.50 -8.16
N ILE A 74 4.16 -8.45 -8.60
CA ILE A 74 4.04 -9.88 -8.29
C ILE A 74 5.27 -10.41 -7.54
N GLU A 75 6.35 -9.62 -7.47
CA GLU A 75 7.59 -9.99 -6.78
C GLU A 75 8.30 -8.70 -6.32
N ILE A 76 9.06 -8.81 -5.23
CA ILE A 76 9.95 -7.76 -4.71
C ILE A 76 11.36 -8.34 -4.72
N LYS A 77 12.25 -7.78 -5.54
CA LYS A 77 13.66 -8.23 -5.65
C LYS A 77 14.58 -7.49 -4.68
N SER A 78 14.31 -6.21 -4.46
CA SER A 78 15.01 -5.33 -3.51
C SER A 78 14.03 -4.24 -3.05
N PRO A 79 14.38 -3.42 -2.04
CA PRO A 79 13.51 -2.33 -1.57
C PRO A 79 13.03 -1.38 -2.68
N ASP A 80 13.82 -1.20 -3.73
CA ASP A 80 13.53 -0.32 -4.87
C ASP A 80 13.24 -1.06 -6.18
N THR A 81 13.31 -2.39 -6.22
CA THR A 81 13.14 -3.18 -7.45
C THR A 81 12.00 -4.17 -7.34
N PHE A 82 11.06 -4.06 -8.27
CA PHE A 82 9.83 -4.84 -8.31
C PHE A 82 9.71 -5.60 -9.63
N VAL A 83 8.95 -6.70 -9.64
CA VAL A 83 8.57 -7.38 -10.89
C VAL A 83 7.07 -7.26 -11.07
N ARG A 84 6.66 -6.91 -12.30
CA ARG A 84 5.25 -6.93 -12.70
C ARG A 84 5.08 -7.67 -14.02
N THR A 85 3.86 -8.11 -14.27
CA THR A 85 3.49 -8.63 -15.59
C THR A 85 3.09 -7.50 -16.53
N ILE A 86 3.43 -7.65 -17.80
CA ILE A 86 2.95 -6.82 -18.90
C ILE A 86 2.49 -7.73 -20.04
N TYR A 87 1.83 -7.18 -21.06
CA TYR A 87 1.25 -7.95 -22.18
C TYR A 87 0.36 -9.11 -21.71
N ALA A 88 -0.62 -8.80 -20.86
CA ALA A 88 -1.60 -9.76 -20.33
C ALA A 88 -0.99 -10.97 -19.60
N GLY A 89 0.18 -10.80 -18.96
CA GLY A 89 0.81 -11.87 -18.19
C GLY A 89 1.97 -12.58 -18.90
N ASN A 90 2.12 -12.37 -20.21
CA ASN A 90 3.09 -13.12 -21.01
C ASN A 90 4.54 -12.68 -20.81
N ILE A 91 4.77 -11.43 -20.38
CA ILE A 91 6.10 -10.89 -20.19
C ILE A 91 6.26 -10.38 -18.76
N LEU A 92 7.40 -10.72 -18.16
CA LEU A 92 7.83 -10.20 -16.86
C LEU A 92 8.72 -8.98 -17.08
N CYS A 93 8.39 -7.89 -16.40
CA CYS A 93 9.13 -6.64 -16.41
C CYS A 93 9.69 -6.40 -15.01
N THR A 94 11.02 -6.33 -14.90
CA THR A 94 11.68 -5.86 -13.68
C THR A 94 11.80 -4.34 -13.76
N VAL A 95 11.29 -3.65 -12.75
CA VAL A 95 11.24 -2.19 -12.67
C VAL A 95 12.00 -1.75 -11.42
N GLN A 96 13.06 -0.98 -11.60
CA GLN A 96 13.71 -0.25 -10.52
C GLN A 96 13.05 1.13 -10.37
N CYS A 97 12.74 1.50 -9.14
CA CYS A 97 12.01 2.71 -8.78
C CYS A 97 12.94 3.70 -8.06
N ASP A 98 13.33 4.74 -8.79
CA ASP A 98 14.24 5.78 -8.30
C ASP A 98 13.50 6.90 -7.55
N GLU A 99 12.19 6.80 -7.40
CA GLU A 99 11.36 7.75 -6.68
C GLU A 99 11.76 7.84 -5.20
N ALA A 100 11.64 9.04 -4.63
CA ALA A 100 11.95 9.27 -3.21
C ALA A 100 11.08 8.40 -2.27
N ILE A 101 9.84 8.15 -2.68
CA ILE A 101 8.87 7.32 -1.95
C ILE A 101 8.38 6.22 -2.89
N LYS A 102 8.52 4.96 -2.47
CA LYS A 102 8.11 3.81 -3.28
C LYS A 102 6.61 3.61 -3.12
N ILE A 103 5.85 3.97 -4.15
CA ILE A 103 4.40 3.81 -4.15
C ILE A 103 4.01 2.71 -5.13
N PHE A 104 3.30 1.69 -4.65
CA PHE A 104 2.99 0.54 -5.51
C PHE A 104 1.70 -0.20 -5.11
N THR A 105 1.16 -0.97 -6.05
CA THR A 105 0.08 -1.92 -5.75
C THR A 105 0.54 -3.35 -5.90
N VAL A 106 0.04 -4.23 -5.04
CA VAL A 106 0.48 -5.62 -4.92
C VAL A 106 -0.61 -6.56 -5.42
N ARG A 107 -0.25 -7.50 -6.30
CA ARG A 107 -1.15 -8.60 -6.66
C ARG A 107 -1.26 -9.57 -5.49
N GLY A 108 -2.41 -9.58 -4.82
CA GLY A 108 -2.60 -10.34 -3.58
C GLY A 108 -2.32 -11.83 -3.72
N THR A 109 -2.60 -12.45 -4.88
CA THR A 109 -2.38 -13.89 -5.11
C THR A 109 -0.92 -14.27 -5.37
N SER A 110 -0.01 -13.29 -5.49
CA SER A 110 1.40 -13.53 -5.76
C SER A 110 2.26 -13.65 -4.51
N PHE A 111 1.67 -13.41 -3.33
CA PHE A 111 2.38 -13.45 -2.05
C PHE A 111 1.62 -14.32 -1.06
N GLU A 112 2.37 -15.07 -0.26
CA GLU A 112 1.82 -15.84 0.85
C GLU A 112 1.22 -14.90 1.90
N ALA A 113 0.07 -15.29 2.45
CA ALA A 113 -0.57 -14.52 3.50
C ALA A 113 0.24 -14.58 4.80
N ALA A 114 0.42 -13.44 5.46
CA ALA A 114 1.04 -13.41 6.78
C ALA A 114 0.16 -14.15 7.81
N PRO A 115 0.78 -14.81 8.82
CA PRO A 115 0.02 -15.41 9.91
C PRO A 115 -0.88 -14.40 10.62
N ALA A 116 -2.17 -14.76 10.76
CA ALA A 116 -3.18 -13.91 11.39
C ALA A 116 -3.09 -13.85 12.93
N SER A 117 -2.10 -14.53 13.51
CA SER A 117 -1.82 -14.58 14.94
C SER A 117 -0.31 -14.48 15.19
N GLY A 118 0.07 -14.15 16.43
CA GLY A 118 1.48 -14.01 16.84
C GLY A 118 2.02 -12.57 16.76
N GLY A 119 1.25 -11.62 16.25
CA GLY A 119 1.53 -10.18 16.31
C GLY A 119 1.00 -9.50 17.58
N SER A 120 1.53 -8.31 17.86
CA SER A 120 1.19 -7.48 19.03
C SER A 120 1.23 -5.98 18.72
N ALA A 121 0.76 -5.60 17.53
CA ALA A 121 0.83 -4.22 17.06
C ALA A 121 0.07 -3.25 17.99
N SER A 122 0.63 -2.05 18.18
CA SER A 122 -0.07 -0.96 18.87
C SER A 122 -1.21 -0.40 18.01
N ILE A 123 -2.35 -0.07 18.62
CA ILE A 123 -3.49 0.56 17.95
C ILE A 123 -3.56 2.02 18.38
N GLU A 124 -3.44 2.95 17.44
CA GLU A 124 -3.51 4.40 17.66
C GLU A 124 -4.69 4.99 16.87
N LYS A 125 -5.36 6.00 17.44
CA LYS A 125 -6.49 6.70 16.82
C LYS A 125 -6.07 8.09 16.36
#